data_AF-A0A961L3V5-F1
#
_entry.id   AF-A0A961L3V5-F1
#
_cell.length_a   1.000
_cell.length_b   1.000
_cell.length_c   1.000
_cell.angle_alpha   90.00
_cell.angle_beta   90.00
_cell.angle_gamma   90.00
#
_symmetry.space_group_name_H-M   'P 1'
#
loop_
_entity.id
_entity.type
_entity.pdbx_description
1 polymer ?
#
loop_
_entity_poly.entity_id
_entity_poly.type
_entity_poly.pdbx_seq_one_letter_code
_entity_poly.pdbx_strand_id
1 'polypeptide(L)'
;MNTATTAADRYPVRSISVDDVYSALSEGWADFRAAPEFGLFFGGVYAFAGILIFLQLWVWDQPFWILPLALAFPLIGPFAAIGLYEVSRRREKGEPLVWAEILDVIWRERTRQMPTMAFIVLAGFMFWMWSAAMLIAIVLGRMNFAVYSDIGALLTTGNGLLLLFLGTIVGGAIALVLFSVTAVSLPMLLDREVDYVTAMLTSYTAVTRNPVAMLTWAAIVAVGL
;
A
#
# COMPACT_ATOMS: atom_id res chain seq x y z
N MET A 1 -14.42 -40.34 -2.71
CA MET A 1 -14.34 -39.04 -3.41
C MET A 1 -13.94 -38.00 -2.37
N ASN A 2 -12.68 -37.57 -2.37
CA ASN A 2 -12.19 -36.53 -1.46
C ASN A 2 -12.67 -35.18 -2.00
N THR A 3 -13.62 -34.55 -1.33
CA THR A 3 -13.91 -33.12 -1.53
C THR A 3 -12.69 -32.34 -1.09
N ALA A 4 -11.90 -31.86 -2.04
CA ALA A 4 -10.88 -30.87 -1.76
C ALA A 4 -11.59 -29.61 -1.24
N THR A 5 -11.55 -29.41 0.08
CA THR A 5 -11.88 -28.14 0.74
C THR A 5 -11.08 -27.06 0.01
N THR A 6 -11.77 -26.26 -0.81
CA THR A 6 -11.13 -25.13 -1.50
C THR A 6 -10.65 -24.14 -0.44
N ALA A 7 -9.60 -23.36 -0.74
CA ALA A 7 -9.06 -22.38 0.22
C ALA A 7 -10.14 -21.42 0.77
N ALA A 8 -11.20 -21.17 -0.02
CA ALA A 8 -12.38 -20.40 0.36
C ALA A 8 -13.18 -20.99 1.54
N ASP A 9 -13.12 -22.30 1.74
CA ASP A 9 -13.86 -23.03 2.79
C ASP A 9 -13.06 -23.07 4.11
N ARG A 10 -11.73 -22.88 4.04
CA ARG A 10 -10.85 -22.79 5.23
C ARG A 10 -10.82 -21.40 5.86
N TYR A 11 -11.05 -20.34 5.07
CA TYR A 11 -11.03 -18.95 5.52
C TYR A 11 -12.29 -18.20 5.07
N PRO A 12 -13.44 -18.42 5.74
CA PRO A 12 -14.69 -17.80 5.35
C PRO A 12 -14.64 -16.29 5.57
N VAL A 13 -14.83 -15.54 4.48
CA VAL A 13 -15.02 -14.08 4.53
C VAL A 13 -16.37 -13.76 5.16
N ARG A 14 -16.34 -13.04 6.28
CA ARG A 14 -17.51 -12.53 6.99
C ARG A 14 -18.04 -11.25 6.30
N SER A 15 -19.28 -10.88 6.63
CA SER A 15 -19.82 -9.57 6.27
C SER A 15 -19.05 -8.47 7.01
N ILE A 16 -18.64 -7.44 6.29
CA ILE A 16 -17.94 -6.26 6.82
C ILE A 16 -18.88 -5.08 6.59
N SER A 17 -19.23 -4.39 7.67
CA SER A 17 -20.03 -3.17 7.66
C SER A 17 -19.13 -1.93 7.54
N VAL A 18 -19.75 -0.79 7.24
CA VAL A 18 -19.04 0.51 7.26
C VAL A 18 -18.60 0.87 8.68
N ASP A 19 -19.37 0.47 9.69
CA ASP A 19 -19.04 0.72 11.10
C ASP A 19 -17.77 -0.04 11.53
N ASP A 20 -17.53 -1.23 10.97
CA ASP A 20 -16.29 -1.98 11.21
C ASP A 20 -15.06 -1.22 10.69
N VAL A 21 -15.20 -0.48 9.58
CA VAL A 21 -14.11 0.34 9.01
C VAL A 21 -13.76 1.49 9.95
N TYR A 22 -14.76 2.21 10.46
CA TYR A 22 -14.55 3.30 11.42
C TYR A 22 -14.06 2.79 12.78
N SER A 23 -14.53 1.62 13.20
CA SER A 23 -14.07 0.97 14.43
C SER A 23 -12.59 0.62 14.33
N ALA A 24 -12.17 -0.02 13.24
CA ALA A 24 -10.76 -0.35 12.98
C ALA A 24 -9.86 0.89 12.94
N LEU A 25 -10.32 2.00 12.38
CA LEU A 25 -9.61 3.28 12.41
C LEU A 25 -9.47 3.83 13.84
N SER A 26 -10.54 3.76 14.62
CA SER A 26 -10.54 4.23 16.01
C SER A 26 -9.62 3.39 16.90
N GLU A 27 -9.59 2.08 16.67
CA GLU A 27 -8.70 1.12 17.35
C GLU A 27 -7.25 1.38 16.95
N GLY A 28 -6.95 1.53 15.66
CA GLY A 28 -5.62 1.89 15.19
C GLY A 28 -5.13 3.23 15.76
N TRP A 29 -6.02 4.21 15.93
CA TRP A 29 -5.69 5.48 16.58
C TRP A 29 -5.47 5.34 18.10
N ALA A 30 -6.22 4.46 18.78
CA ALA A 30 -5.99 4.14 20.18
C ALA A 30 -4.66 3.37 20.38
N ASP A 31 -4.31 2.53 19.40
CA ASP A 31 -3.06 1.80 19.37
C ASP A 31 -1.87 2.74 19.20
N PHE A 32 -1.95 3.68 18.26
CA PHE A 32 -0.94 4.72 18.10
C PHE A 32 -0.80 5.60 19.35
N ARG A 33 -1.91 6.05 19.96
CA ARG A 33 -1.84 6.96 21.12
C ARG A 33 -1.24 6.34 22.37
N ALA A 34 -1.40 5.03 22.59
CA ALA A 34 -0.84 4.39 23.78
C ALA A 34 0.54 3.76 23.54
N ALA A 35 1.02 3.67 22.30
CA ALA A 35 2.40 3.26 21.98
C ALA A 35 2.99 4.11 20.82
N PRO A 36 3.04 5.45 20.98
CA PRO A 36 3.40 6.37 19.89
C PRO A 36 4.84 6.19 19.39
N GLU A 37 5.75 5.71 20.23
CA GLU A 37 7.15 5.49 19.91
C GLU A 37 7.36 4.56 18.71
N PHE A 38 6.53 3.52 18.56
CA PHE A 38 6.61 2.60 17.42
C PHE A 38 6.11 3.27 16.14
N GLY A 39 4.97 3.96 16.21
CA GLY A 39 4.41 4.70 15.08
C GLY A 39 5.36 5.79 14.58
N LEU A 40 5.96 6.56 15.51
CA LEU A 40 6.95 7.59 15.20
C LEU A 40 8.25 7.01 14.65
N PHE A 41 8.68 5.83 15.12
CA PHE A 41 9.85 5.15 14.58
C PHE A 41 9.63 4.71 13.14
N PHE A 42 8.58 3.92 12.88
CA PHE A 42 8.31 3.41 11.52
C PHE A 42 7.98 4.54 10.55
N GLY A 43 7.14 5.50 10.95
CA GLY A 43 6.85 6.69 10.15
C GLY A 43 8.09 7.58 9.94
N GLY A 44 8.92 7.71 10.96
CA GLY A 44 10.18 8.46 10.92
C GLY A 44 11.18 7.90 9.92
N VAL A 45 11.26 6.58 9.77
CA VAL A 45 12.09 5.94 8.73
C VAL A 45 11.65 6.38 7.33
N TYR A 46 10.34 6.41 7.05
CA TYR A 46 9.83 6.90 5.76
C TYR A 46 10.02 8.39 5.57
N ALA A 47 9.74 9.18 6.59
CA ALA A 47 9.93 10.63 6.53
C ALA A 47 11.40 10.97 6.26
N PHE A 48 12.32 10.31 6.96
CA PHE A 48 13.75 10.49 6.75
C PHE A 48 14.19 10.05 5.35
N ALA A 49 13.72 8.89 4.87
CA ALA A 49 13.98 8.46 3.49
C ALA A 49 13.47 9.46 2.46
N GLY A 50 12.24 9.97 2.62
CA GLY A 50 11.66 11.00 1.77
C GLY A 50 12.45 12.32 1.78
N ILE A 51 12.87 12.78 2.96
CA ILE A 51 13.71 13.98 3.11
C ILE A 51 15.07 13.77 2.42
N LEU A 52 15.70 12.60 2.58
CA LEU A 52 16.95 12.30 1.88
C LEU A 52 16.79 12.32 0.37
N ILE A 53 15.70 11.75 -0.16
CA ILE A 53 15.37 11.83 -1.59
C ILE A 53 15.24 13.29 -2.02
N PHE A 54 14.46 14.09 -1.29
CA PHE A 54 14.26 15.50 -1.60
C PHE A 54 15.59 16.30 -1.59
N LEU A 55 16.40 16.14 -0.54
CA LEU A 55 17.69 16.83 -0.42
C LEU A 55 18.67 16.41 -1.53
N GLN A 56 18.66 15.14 -1.91
CA GLN A 56 19.47 14.64 -3.03
C GLN A 56 19.12 15.33 -4.34
N LEU A 57 17.82 15.43 -4.64
CA LEU A 57 17.31 16.09 -5.85
C LEU A 57 17.62 17.59 -5.83
N TRP A 58 17.50 18.22 -4.65
CA TRP A 58 17.67 19.66 -4.48
C TRP A 58 19.14 20.11 -4.49
N VAL A 59 20.02 19.37 -3.81
CA VAL A 59 21.41 19.82 -3.58
C VAL A 59 22.36 19.28 -4.65
N TRP A 60 22.16 18.05 -5.14
CA TRP A 60 23.14 17.39 -6.01
C TRP A 60 22.78 17.46 -7.51
N ASP A 61 21.62 18.05 -7.85
CA ASP A 61 21.13 18.18 -9.23
C ASP A 61 21.18 16.84 -9.99
N GLN A 62 20.88 15.74 -9.28
CA GLN A 62 20.83 14.40 -9.84
C GLN A 62 19.39 13.85 -9.84
N PRO A 63 18.50 14.38 -10.70
CA PRO A 63 17.09 13.98 -10.73
C PRO A 63 16.90 12.50 -11.04
N PHE A 64 17.87 11.86 -11.69
CA PHE A 64 17.80 10.46 -12.08
C PHE A 64 17.69 9.48 -10.90
N TRP A 65 18.21 9.83 -9.72
CA TRP A 65 18.12 8.97 -8.53
C TRP A 65 16.69 8.81 -8.00
N ILE A 66 15.75 9.65 -8.45
CA ILE A 66 14.35 9.51 -8.05
C ILE A 66 13.77 8.16 -8.46
N LEU A 67 14.21 7.60 -9.59
CA LEU A 67 13.70 6.32 -10.10
C LEU A 67 14.05 5.13 -9.20
N PRO A 68 15.33 4.83 -8.89
CA PRO A 68 15.67 3.75 -7.96
C PRO A 68 15.13 3.99 -6.54
N LEU A 69 15.04 5.23 -6.09
CA LEU A 69 14.51 5.56 -4.76
C LEU A 69 12.98 5.40 -4.69
N ALA A 70 12.26 5.79 -5.73
CA ALA A 70 10.82 5.55 -5.85
C ALA A 70 10.52 4.05 -5.95
N LEU A 71 11.37 3.25 -6.61
CA LEU A 71 11.25 1.79 -6.66
C LEU A 71 11.50 1.12 -5.30
N ALA A 72 12.34 1.71 -4.44
CA ALA A 72 12.62 1.17 -3.11
C ALA A 72 11.43 1.32 -2.15
N PHE A 73 10.62 2.37 -2.32
CA PHE A 73 9.52 2.70 -1.40
C PHE A 73 8.44 1.61 -1.32
N PRO A 74 7.90 1.08 -2.44
CA PRO A 74 6.95 -0.05 -2.43
C PRO A 74 7.53 -1.33 -1.85
N LEU A 75 8.85 -1.54 -1.97
CA LEU A 75 9.50 -2.75 -1.48
C LEU A 75 9.62 -2.76 0.04
N ILE A 76 9.82 -1.58 0.65
CA ILE A 76 9.95 -1.43 2.11
C ILE A 76 8.58 -1.33 2.78
N GLY A 77 7.59 -0.71 2.10
CA GLY A 77 6.19 -0.54 2.51
C GLY A 77 5.63 -1.66 3.39
N PRO A 78 5.50 -2.88 2.84
CA PRO A 78 4.94 -4.02 3.54
C PRO A 78 5.68 -4.37 4.83
N PHE A 79 7.02 -4.27 4.86
CA PHE A 79 7.81 -4.64 6.04
C PHE A 79 7.62 -3.68 7.22
N ALA A 80 7.44 -2.40 6.94
CA ALA A 80 7.16 -1.44 8.01
C ALA A 80 5.73 -1.61 8.56
N ALA A 81 4.77 -1.95 7.69
CA ALA A 81 3.41 -2.26 8.11
C ALA A 81 3.39 -3.46 9.08
N ILE A 82 4.23 -4.48 8.88
CA ILE A 82 4.39 -5.61 9.82
C ILE A 82 4.69 -5.14 11.23
N GLY A 83 5.61 -4.18 11.38
CA GLY A 83 5.99 -3.67 12.69
C GLY A 83 4.80 -3.05 13.44
N LEU A 84 3.97 -2.30 12.72
CA LEU A 84 2.75 -1.69 13.28
C LEU A 84 1.67 -2.73 13.58
N TYR A 85 1.49 -3.72 12.70
CA TYR A 85 0.55 -4.83 12.92
C TYR A 85 0.95 -5.68 14.12
N GLU A 86 2.24 -5.92 14.34
CA GLU A 86 2.75 -6.65 15.50
C GLU A 86 2.47 -5.90 16.81
N VAL A 87 2.65 -4.57 16.82
CA VAL A 87 2.34 -3.72 17.98
C VAL A 87 0.86 -3.82 18.33
N SER A 88 -0.02 -3.64 17.34
CA SER A 88 -1.47 -3.75 17.53
C SER A 88 -1.86 -5.15 18.04
N ARG A 89 -1.36 -6.22 17.41
CA ARG A 89 -1.61 -7.61 17.82
C ARG A 89 -1.18 -7.90 19.26
N ARG A 90 0.00 -7.44 19.67
CA ARG A 90 0.49 -7.61 21.04
C ARG A 90 -0.39 -6.89 22.04
N ARG A 91 -0.83 -5.68 21.71
CA ARG A 91 -1.76 -4.90 22.54
C ARG A 91 -3.11 -5.59 22.70
N GLU A 92 -3.69 -6.09 21.61
CA GLU A 92 -4.94 -6.86 21.65
C GLU A 92 -4.83 -8.11 22.55
N LYS A 93 -3.66 -8.77 22.55
CA LYS A 93 -3.38 -9.95 23.37
C LYS A 93 -2.93 -9.64 24.80
N GLY A 94 -2.73 -8.37 25.15
CA GLY A 94 -2.16 -7.96 26.44
C GLY A 94 -0.69 -8.40 26.62
N GLU A 95 0.04 -8.64 25.54
CA GLU A 95 1.44 -9.01 25.53
C GLU A 95 2.35 -7.77 25.69
N PRO A 96 3.54 -7.91 26.30
CA PRO A 96 4.46 -6.78 26.46
C PRO A 96 5.01 -6.31 25.11
N LEU A 97 5.12 -4.98 24.95
CA LEU A 97 5.72 -4.33 23.79
C LEU A 97 7.24 -4.28 23.94
N VAL A 98 7.92 -5.32 23.47
CA VAL A 98 9.38 -5.44 23.52
C VAL A 98 9.97 -5.17 22.13
N TRP A 99 10.79 -4.12 22.01
CA TRP A 99 11.41 -3.70 20.74
C TRP A 99 12.12 -4.83 19.99
N ALA A 100 12.95 -5.59 20.71
CA ALA A 100 13.72 -6.69 20.11
C ALA A 100 12.82 -7.75 19.49
N GLU A 101 11.68 -8.06 20.12
CA GLU A 101 10.76 -9.07 19.62
C GLU A 101 9.96 -8.58 18.42
N ILE A 102 9.58 -7.30 18.40
CA ILE A 102 8.90 -6.66 17.27
C ILE A 102 9.81 -6.62 16.04
N LEU A 103 11.07 -6.19 16.22
CA LEU A 103 12.05 -6.17 15.13
C LEU A 103 12.44 -7.59 14.67
N ASP A 104 12.48 -8.57 15.58
CA ASP A 104 12.74 -9.97 15.24
C ASP A 104 11.59 -10.58 14.41
N VAL A 105 10.34 -10.18 14.65
CA VAL A 105 9.21 -10.56 13.76
C VAL A 105 9.43 -10.05 12.34
N ILE A 106 9.79 -8.77 12.17
CA ILE A 106 10.09 -8.22 10.84
C ILE A 106 11.24 -8.99 10.17
N TRP A 107 12.29 -9.32 10.94
CA TRP A 107 13.46 -10.02 10.43
C TRP A 107 13.15 -11.47 10.02
N ARG A 108 12.36 -12.20 10.82
CA ARG A 108 11.93 -13.58 10.50
C ARG A 108 10.99 -13.62 9.31
N GLU A 109 10.14 -12.61 9.17
CA GLU A 109 9.18 -12.55 8.07
C GLU A 109 9.86 -12.20 6.72
N ARG A 110 11.08 -11.65 6.75
CA ARG A 110 11.92 -11.42 5.55
C ARG A 110 12.13 -12.67 4.71
N THR A 111 12.17 -13.86 5.31
CA THR A 111 12.43 -15.12 4.59
C THR A 111 11.17 -15.91 4.26
N ARG A 112 9.99 -15.39 4.61
CA ARG A 112 8.70 -16.06 4.40
C ARG A 112 8.05 -15.55 3.12
N GLN A 113 6.76 -15.28 3.14
CA GLN A 113 5.97 -14.98 1.93
C GLN A 113 5.75 -13.49 1.71
N MET A 114 6.14 -12.66 2.69
CA MET A 114 6.07 -11.21 2.59
C MET A 114 6.93 -10.59 1.49
N PRO A 115 8.13 -11.09 1.16
CA PRO A 115 8.87 -10.62 -0.01
C PRO A 115 8.06 -10.76 -1.31
N THR A 116 7.24 -11.80 -1.44
CA THR A 116 6.37 -11.99 -2.61
C THR A 116 5.30 -10.91 -2.68
N MET A 117 4.69 -10.56 -1.54
CA MET A 117 3.74 -9.44 -1.48
C MET A 117 4.42 -8.11 -1.83
N ALA A 118 5.63 -7.86 -1.31
CA ALA A 118 6.41 -6.68 -1.69
C ALA A 118 6.73 -6.65 -3.20
N PHE A 119 7.02 -7.82 -3.79
CA PHE A 119 7.20 -7.95 -5.24
C PHE A 119 5.91 -7.68 -6.02
N ILE A 120 4.74 -8.12 -5.53
CA ILE A 120 3.44 -7.83 -6.15
C ILE A 120 3.15 -6.32 -6.13
N VAL A 121 3.37 -5.66 -4.99
CA VAL A 121 3.21 -4.20 -4.88
C VAL A 121 4.20 -3.49 -5.82
N LEU A 122 5.45 -3.95 -5.88
CA LEU A 122 6.46 -3.42 -6.81
C LEU A 122 6.03 -3.62 -8.28
N ALA A 123 5.53 -4.80 -8.65
CA ALA A 123 5.06 -5.08 -10.00
C ALA A 123 3.88 -4.18 -10.39
N GLY A 124 2.94 -3.96 -9.46
CA GLY A 124 1.85 -3.01 -9.66
C GLY A 124 2.33 -1.56 -9.79
N PHE A 125 3.33 -1.15 -8.99
CA PHE A 125 3.98 0.14 -9.13
C PHE A 125 4.69 0.30 -10.48
N MET A 126 5.40 -0.73 -10.95
CA MET A 126 6.00 -0.72 -12.28
C MET A 126 4.94 -0.61 -13.37
N PHE A 127 3.86 -1.38 -13.27
CA PHE A 127 2.75 -1.30 -14.21
C PHE A 127 2.11 0.09 -14.23
N TRP A 128 1.96 0.72 -13.07
CA TRP A 128 1.49 2.09 -12.95
C TRP A 128 2.46 3.09 -13.61
N MET A 129 3.76 2.99 -13.36
CA MET A 129 4.77 3.87 -13.94
C MET A 129 4.79 3.78 -15.47
N TRP A 130 4.70 2.56 -16.03
CA TRP A 130 4.60 2.34 -17.47
C TRP A 130 3.28 2.89 -18.04
N SER A 131 2.17 2.69 -17.34
CA SER A 131 0.86 3.23 -17.73
C SER A 131 0.86 4.77 -17.73
N ALA A 132 1.47 5.39 -16.72
CA ALA A 132 1.64 6.84 -16.65
C ALA A 132 2.48 7.35 -17.82
N ALA A 133 3.64 6.74 -18.08
CA ALA A 133 4.50 7.10 -19.22
C ALA A 133 3.77 6.95 -20.57
N MET A 134 2.96 5.91 -20.74
CA MET A 134 2.18 5.69 -21.94
C MET A 134 1.07 6.73 -22.12
N LEU A 135 0.32 7.07 -21.06
CA LEU A 135 -0.71 8.11 -21.10
C LEU A 135 -0.11 9.47 -21.46
N ILE A 136 1.03 9.78 -20.86
CA ILE A 136 1.85 10.95 -21.16
C ILE A 136 2.16 11.01 -22.67
N ALA A 137 2.72 9.93 -23.23
CA ALA A 137 3.11 9.87 -24.63
C ALA A 137 1.91 9.99 -25.59
N ILE A 138 0.75 9.41 -25.24
CA ILE A 138 -0.45 9.45 -26.07
C ILE A 138 -1.11 10.83 -26.04
N VAL A 139 -1.26 11.43 -24.86
CA VAL A 139 -2.02 12.68 -24.68
C VAL A 139 -1.21 13.92 -25.11
N LEU A 140 0.11 13.93 -24.87
CA LEU A 140 0.97 15.06 -25.23
C LEU A 140 1.78 14.84 -26.52
N GLY A 141 1.79 13.63 -27.09
CA GLY A 141 2.52 13.33 -28.31
C GLY A 141 4.04 13.53 -28.16
N ARG A 142 4.70 14.08 -29.20
CA ARG A 142 6.15 14.41 -29.18
C ARG A 142 6.47 15.74 -28.49
N MET A 143 5.52 16.40 -27.82
CA MET A 143 5.79 17.68 -27.16
C MET A 143 6.68 17.49 -25.92
N ASN A 144 7.56 18.47 -25.71
CA ASN A 144 8.59 18.47 -24.68
C ASN A 144 8.05 18.02 -23.31
N PHE A 145 8.76 17.08 -22.68
CA PHE A 145 8.60 16.69 -21.27
C PHE A 145 8.64 17.89 -20.30
N ALA A 146 9.02 19.09 -20.76
CA ALA A 146 8.97 20.33 -19.98
C ALA A 146 7.56 20.78 -19.57
N VAL A 147 6.48 20.26 -20.18
CA VAL A 147 5.09 20.56 -19.71
C VAL A 147 4.81 19.91 -18.35
N TYR A 148 5.51 18.83 -17.97
CA TYR A 148 5.36 18.16 -16.66
C TYR A 148 5.77 19.04 -15.48
N SER A 149 6.67 19.99 -15.70
CA SER A 149 7.14 20.90 -14.66
C SER A 149 6.23 22.12 -14.44
N ASP A 150 5.21 22.32 -15.28
CA ASP A 150 4.29 23.46 -15.19
C ASP A 150 2.87 23.02 -14.76
N ILE A 151 2.60 23.17 -13.47
CA ILE A 151 1.29 22.91 -12.86
C ILE A 151 0.20 23.79 -13.49
N GLY A 152 0.53 25.01 -13.89
CA GLY A 152 -0.41 25.92 -14.55
C GLY A 152 -0.87 25.36 -15.90
N ALA A 153 0.05 24.83 -16.69
CA ALA A 153 -0.28 24.18 -17.96
C ALA A 153 -1.15 22.91 -17.77
N LEU A 154 -0.88 22.11 -16.73
CA LEU A 154 -1.68 20.93 -16.40
C LEU A 154 -3.14 21.26 -16.07
N LEU A 155 -3.38 22.37 -15.36
CA LEU A 155 -4.71 22.75 -14.88
C LEU A 155 -5.51 23.60 -15.86
N THR A 156 -4.85 24.27 -16.81
CA THR A 156 -5.51 25.25 -17.70
C THR A 156 -5.64 24.77 -19.14
N THR A 157 -4.83 23.80 -19.58
CA THR A 157 -4.85 23.32 -20.97
C THR A 157 -5.77 22.11 -21.13
N GLY A 158 -6.39 21.98 -22.31
CA GLY A 158 -7.24 20.82 -22.62
C GLY A 158 -6.48 19.48 -22.52
N ASN A 159 -5.23 19.44 -22.98
CA ASN A 159 -4.38 18.24 -22.86
C ASN A 159 -3.99 17.94 -21.41
N GLY A 160 -3.71 18.98 -20.61
CA GLY A 160 -3.45 18.84 -19.18
C GLY A 160 -4.65 18.26 -18.43
N LEU A 161 -5.83 18.83 -18.64
CA LEU A 161 -7.08 18.33 -18.04
C LEU A 161 -7.42 16.90 -18.50
N LEU A 162 -7.21 16.59 -19.77
CA LEU A 162 -7.40 15.23 -20.30
C LEU A 162 -6.43 14.24 -19.66
N LEU A 163 -5.16 14.62 -19.47
CA LEU A 163 -4.16 13.81 -18.79
C LEU A 163 -4.56 13.55 -17.33
N LEU A 164 -5.01 14.59 -16.60
CA LEU A 164 -5.47 14.43 -15.22
C LEU A 164 -6.66 13.47 -15.14
N PHE A 165 -7.66 13.66 -16.01
CA PHE A 165 -8.85 12.81 -16.05
C PHE A 165 -8.52 11.35 -16.35
N LEU A 166 -7.77 11.08 -17.42
CA LEU A 166 -7.38 9.72 -17.79
C LEU A 166 -6.42 9.11 -16.77
N GLY A 167 -5.49 9.91 -16.25
CA GLY A 167 -4.55 9.51 -15.21
C GLY A 167 -5.26 9.09 -13.93
N THR A 168 -6.28 9.84 -13.49
CA THR A 168 -7.10 9.48 -12.33
C THR A 168 -7.87 8.19 -12.56
N ILE A 169 -8.47 7.99 -13.75
CA ILE A 169 -9.22 6.75 -14.04
C ILE A 169 -8.29 5.54 -14.08
N VAL A 170 -7.19 5.63 -14.82
CA VAL A 170 -6.24 4.52 -14.97
C VAL A 170 -5.53 4.24 -13.65
N GLY A 171 -5.07 5.29 -12.97
CA GLY A 171 -4.45 5.18 -11.65
C GLY A 171 -5.42 4.59 -10.61
N GLY A 172 -6.66 5.07 -10.59
CA GLY A 172 -7.72 4.55 -9.71
C GLY A 172 -8.05 3.08 -9.97
N ALA A 173 -8.10 2.65 -11.24
CA ALA A 173 -8.32 1.25 -11.59
C ALA A 173 -7.17 0.35 -11.12
N ILE A 174 -5.91 0.78 -11.34
CA ILE A 174 -4.73 0.03 -10.87
C ILE A 174 -4.70 -0.02 -9.34
N ALA A 175 -4.97 1.10 -8.67
CA ALA A 175 -5.04 1.19 -7.22
C ALA A 175 -6.14 0.27 -6.66
N LEU A 176 -7.32 0.22 -7.30
CA LEU A 176 -8.41 -0.67 -6.88
C LEU A 176 -8.03 -2.15 -7.02
N VAL A 177 -7.34 -2.53 -8.10
CA VAL A 177 -6.85 -3.91 -8.27
C VAL A 177 -5.82 -4.25 -7.20
N LEU A 178 -4.82 -3.38 -6.98
CA LEU A 178 -3.81 -3.58 -5.94
C LEU A 178 -4.44 -3.66 -4.55
N PHE A 179 -5.33 -2.73 -4.21
CA PHE A 179 -6.07 -2.74 -2.96
C PHE A 179 -6.85 -4.05 -2.80
N SER A 180 -7.56 -4.49 -3.84
CA SER A 180 -8.36 -5.71 -3.80
C SER A 180 -7.55 -6.95 -3.43
N VAL A 181 -6.30 -7.03 -3.90
CA VAL A 181 -5.42 -8.19 -3.63
C VAL A 181 -4.47 -7.98 -2.44
N THR A 182 -4.45 -6.82 -1.79
CA THR A 182 -3.49 -6.55 -0.70
C THR A 182 -4.12 -6.15 0.64
N ALA A 183 -5.33 -5.55 0.63
CA ALA A 183 -5.95 -4.94 1.82
C ALA A 183 -6.03 -5.89 3.03
N VAL A 184 -6.33 -7.18 2.81
CA VAL A 184 -6.42 -8.19 3.88
C VAL A 184 -5.25 -9.17 3.84
N SER A 185 -4.48 -9.21 2.75
CA SER A 185 -3.46 -10.24 2.54
C SER A 185 -2.27 -10.10 3.48
N LEU A 186 -1.77 -8.88 3.70
CA LEU A 186 -0.66 -8.62 4.61
C LEU A 186 -0.97 -9.01 6.07
N PRO A 187 -2.07 -8.55 6.70
CA PRO A 187 -2.40 -8.97 8.06
C PRO A 187 -2.70 -10.47 8.15
N MET A 188 -3.32 -11.06 7.11
CA MET A 188 -3.61 -12.50 7.08
C MET A 188 -2.34 -13.36 7.03
N LEU A 189 -1.31 -12.94 6.28
CA LEU A 189 -0.02 -13.64 6.22
C LEU A 189 0.76 -13.57 7.55
N LEU A 190 0.55 -12.50 8.33
CA LEU A 190 1.18 -12.33 9.64
C LEU A 190 0.49 -13.11 10.75
N ASP A 191 -0.84 -13.14 10.72
CA ASP A 191 -1.64 -13.83 11.72
C ASP A 191 -1.70 -15.34 11.47
N ARG A 192 -1.58 -15.77 10.21
CA ARG A 192 -1.85 -17.16 9.81
C ARG A 192 -0.75 -17.73 8.92
N GLU A 193 -0.48 -19.02 9.10
CA GLU A 193 0.40 -19.78 8.20
C GLU A 193 -0.33 -20.14 6.90
N VAL A 194 -0.48 -19.15 6.02
CA VAL A 194 -1.15 -19.28 4.71
C VAL A 194 -0.22 -18.94 3.57
N ASP A 195 -0.53 -19.45 2.38
CA ASP A 195 0.18 -19.03 1.18
C ASP A 195 -0.30 -17.65 0.67
N TYR A 196 0.57 -16.92 -0.01
CA TYR A 196 0.29 -15.58 -0.54
C TYR A 196 -0.85 -15.59 -1.57
N VAL A 197 -1.03 -16.69 -2.34
CA VAL A 197 -2.13 -16.82 -3.30
C VAL A 197 -3.47 -16.92 -2.56
N THR A 198 -3.54 -17.77 -1.54
CA THR A 198 -4.69 -17.87 -0.65
C THR A 198 -5.01 -16.52 -0.01
N ALA A 199 -4.00 -15.81 0.53
CA ALA A 199 -4.18 -14.50 1.13
C ALA A 199 -4.71 -13.45 0.14
N MET A 200 -4.22 -13.44 -1.10
CA MET A 200 -4.73 -12.56 -2.17
C MET A 200 -6.17 -12.89 -2.56
N LEU A 201 -6.49 -14.18 -2.73
CA LEU A 201 -7.85 -14.63 -3.06
C LEU A 201 -8.83 -14.29 -1.95
N THR A 202 -8.43 -14.43 -0.68
CA THR A 202 -9.25 -14.03 0.46
C THR A 202 -9.46 -12.52 0.48
N SER A 203 -8.42 -11.72 0.22
CA SER A 203 -8.56 -10.26 0.11
C SER A 203 -9.51 -9.85 -1.02
N TYR A 204 -9.35 -10.44 -2.21
CA TYR A 204 -10.24 -10.18 -3.35
C TYR A 204 -11.69 -10.57 -3.03
N THR A 205 -11.88 -11.71 -2.35
CA THR A 205 -13.20 -12.17 -1.90
C THR A 205 -13.78 -11.22 -0.84
N ALA A 206 -12.97 -10.69 0.07
CA ALA A 206 -13.39 -9.70 1.06
C ALA A 206 -13.90 -8.41 0.40
N VAL A 207 -13.19 -7.93 -0.61
CA VAL A 207 -13.56 -6.71 -1.37
C VAL A 207 -14.81 -6.92 -2.20
N THR A 208 -14.92 -8.04 -2.90
CA THR A 208 -16.07 -8.33 -3.77
C THR A 208 -17.34 -8.70 -3.00
N ARG A 209 -17.23 -9.35 -1.83
CA ARG A 209 -18.39 -9.65 -0.98
C ARG A 209 -18.86 -8.45 -0.16
N ASN A 210 -17.97 -7.51 0.17
CA ASN A 210 -18.27 -6.35 1.00
C ASN A 210 -17.91 -5.02 0.29
N PRO A 211 -18.45 -4.76 -0.92
CA PRO A 211 -17.97 -3.66 -1.76
C PRO A 211 -18.19 -2.30 -1.12
N VAL A 212 -19.29 -2.07 -0.42
CA VAL A 212 -19.59 -0.76 0.20
C VAL A 212 -18.57 -0.44 1.30
N ALA A 213 -18.33 -1.36 2.23
CA ALA A 213 -17.36 -1.18 3.30
C ALA A 213 -15.93 -1.05 2.76
N MET A 214 -15.55 -1.94 1.83
CA MET A 214 -14.17 -1.95 1.30
C MET A 214 -13.88 -0.78 0.36
N LEU A 215 -14.85 -0.26 -0.39
CA LEU A 215 -14.69 0.99 -1.15
C LEU A 215 -14.66 2.22 -0.23
N THR A 216 -15.39 2.19 0.88
CA THR A 216 -15.27 3.24 1.91
C THR A 216 -13.87 3.23 2.51
N TRP A 217 -13.32 2.05 2.83
CA TRP A 217 -11.95 1.90 3.28
C TRP A 217 -10.95 2.41 2.24
N ALA A 218 -11.10 2.03 0.97
CA ALA A 218 -10.25 2.52 -0.11
C ALA A 218 -10.31 4.04 -0.26
N ALA A 219 -11.50 4.65 -0.15
CA ALA A 219 -11.67 6.10 -0.22
C ALA A 219 -11.01 6.82 0.96
N ILE A 220 -11.12 6.28 2.18
CA ILE A 220 -10.44 6.85 3.35
C ILE A 220 -8.92 6.81 3.16
N VAL A 221 -8.37 5.69 2.69
CA VAL A 221 -6.93 5.58 2.38
C VAL A 221 -6.53 6.57 1.29
N ALA A 222 -7.32 6.71 0.23
CA ALA A 222 -7.01 7.61 -0.88
C ALA A 222 -7.06 9.10 -0.50
N VAL A 223 -7.91 9.49 0.45
CA VAL A 223 -8.03 10.88 0.93
C VAL A 223 -7.04 11.16 2.08
N GLY A 224 -6.66 10.15 2.85
CA GLY A 224 -5.75 10.26 3.98
C GLY A 224 -4.26 10.23 3.63
N LEU A 225 -3.90 9.87 2.39
CA LEU A 225 -2.56 9.92 1.81
C LEU A 225 -2.29 11.26 1.12
#